data_AF-A0A945PAL0-F1
#
_entry.id   AF-A0A945PAL0-F1
#
_cell.length_a   1.000
_cell.length_b   1.000
_cell.length_c   1.000
_cell.angle_alpha   90.00
_cell.angle_beta   90.00
_cell.angle_gamma   90.00
#
_symmetry.space_group_name_H-M   'P 1'
#
loop_
_entity.id
_entity.type
_entity.pdbx_description
1 polymer ?
#
loop_
_entity_poly.entity_id
_entity_poly.type
_entity_poly.pdbx_seq_one_letter_code
_entity_poly.pdbx_strand_id
1 'polypeptide(L)'
;MMTPRHFALIAITLLAGTCASQAQESEDLEGARFGSDDRNKTGPRYGASMGTVTVGDTQVYRLSMRPEIPLGKLGLAFDVELFIDESGDFSSRGWSFGTTTETIDTILRKLYYVRYGQPGDELFVRVGALDRVTLGYGLVIDGYRNTLDYPGLKKTGVHFQMKSVAGSSIGLEGMVNNLQDLQQGGGLIGLRAFSRPMPKLEIGVTYVVDLDQYAGLLDRDDDGFPDAVDAFPEDRDLALDNDGDGVADDLDGDDDNDGVIDIDAASGLPADVIAGLRDLSAQSAGGFEVDEDVARRTPFNRDRVGRDPFGIAGIDVGYRLIDDEQLRLIAYGQLAVMIDDDDALDPAAADSQGVAPGNRKAEGFGIMAPGLWATFGPFDGRIEYRYFQDDFEAGYFDNLYELDRARIDVASGLATPKDAQLQRGESLSGVFGRLTTDVLGLVEASVDYQHLVGSENPRRQLHARGRVSPALLEAIPRLSHASAYYQKNHIGSRLDEDGTLGSEDGFFESTEDTFYGYEVGAEMASGVAVVWDTRFLFERGADGRLKRRRIMAIETVFNF
;
A
#
# COMPACT_ATOMS: atom_id res chain seq x y z
N MET A 1 -49.27 -3.39 50.60
CA MET A 1 -47.80 -3.33 50.77
C MET A 1 -47.20 -3.29 49.36
N MET A 2 -46.61 -2.14 48.99
CA MET A 2 -45.65 -1.84 47.89
C MET A 2 -45.89 -2.46 46.48
N THR A 3 -46.36 -1.74 45.44
CA THR A 3 -45.64 -0.87 44.45
C THR A 3 -44.46 -1.54 43.68
N PRO A 4 -44.10 -1.10 42.44
CA PRO A 4 -44.90 -0.93 41.22
C PRO A 4 -44.18 -1.42 39.92
N ARG A 5 -44.91 -1.33 38.80
CA ARG A 5 -44.49 -1.53 37.39
C ARG A 5 -43.18 -0.81 37.00
N HIS A 6 -42.35 -1.44 36.17
CA HIS A 6 -41.32 -0.76 35.37
C HIS A 6 -41.52 -1.07 33.87
N PHE A 7 -42.11 -0.10 33.18
CA PHE A 7 -41.93 0.11 31.74
C PHE A 7 -40.54 0.74 31.57
N ALA A 8 -39.64 0.09 30.84
CA ALA A 8 -38.40 0.72 30.40
C ALA A 8 -38.71 1.51 29.12
N LEU A 9 -38.93 2.81 29.28
CA LEU A 9 -39.01 3.79 28.21
C LEU A 9 -37.58 4.07 27.75
N ILE A 10 -37.18 3.58 26.57
CA ILE A 10 -35.95 4.01 25.92
C ILE A 10 -36.21 5.42 25.39
N ALA A 11 -35.76 6.42 26.12
CA ALA A 11 -35.73 7.81 25.66
C ALA A 11 -34.57 7.97 24.68
N ILE A 12 -34.88 7.90 23.38
CA ILE A 12 -34.00 8.41 22.32
C ILE A 12 -34.13 9.93 22.35
N THR A 13 -33.21 10.60 23.04
CA THR A 13 -33.11 12.05 22.97
C THR A 13 -32.42 12.41 21.65
N LEU A 14 -33.22 12.66 20.62
CA LEU A 14 -32.79 13.36 19.40
C LEU A 14 -32.46 14.81 19.78
N LEU A 15 -31.20 15.10 20.06
CA LEU A 15 -30.69 16.46 19.91
C LEU A 15 -30.48 16.70 18.43
N ALA A 16 -31.49 17.29 17.81
CA ALA A 16 -31.39 17.90 16.49
C ALA A 16 -30.46 19.12 16.58
N GLY A 17 -29.16 18.87 16.50
CA GLY A 17 -28.18 19.85 16.05
C GLY A 17 -28.08 19.72 14.54
N THR A 18 -28.58 20.71 13.80
CA THR A 18 -28.31 20.88 12.38
C THR A 18 -26.80 21.05 12.18
N CYS A 19 -26.10 19.96 11.90
CA CYS A 19 -24.82 20.00 11.24
C CYS A 19 -25.01 19.28 9.91
N ALA A 20 -25.29 20.06 8.86
CA ALA A 20 -25.13 19.59 7.50
C ALA A 20 -23.63 19.56 7.21
N SER A 21 -22.91 18.59 7.79
CA SER A 21 -21.62 18.20 7.25
C SER A 21 -21.90 17.18 6.17
N GLN A 22 -21.77 17.59 4.91
CA GLN A 22 -21.48 16.61 3.86
C GLN A 22 -20.24 15.86 4.36
N ALA A 23 -20.40 14.58 4.69
CA ALA A 23 -19.30 13.68 5.02
C ALA A 23 -18.45 13.57 3.77
N GLN A 24 -17.50 14.50 3.63
CA GLN A 24 -16.45 14.45 2.64
C GLN A 24 -15.37 13.58 3.28
N GLU A 25 -15.15 12.40 2.70
CA GLU A 25 -14.11 11.43 3.07
C GLU A 25 -12.70 12.03 2.87
N SER A 26 -12.29 13.00 3.69
CA SER A 26 -10.86 13.29 3.87
C SER A 26 -10.34 12.35 4.95
N GLU A 27 -10.14 11.09 4.55
CA GLU A 27 -9.46 10.05 5.33
C GLU A 27 -7.92 10.20 5.22
N ASP A 28 -7.44 11.45 5.25
CA ASP A 28 -6.02 11.75 5.07
C ASP A 28 -5.31 11.63 6.43
N LEU A 29 -4.60 10.53 6.66
CA LEU A 29 -3.71 10.38 7.83
C LEU A 29 -2.66 11.52 7.84
N GLU A 30 -2.17 11.93 6.68
CA GLU A 30 -1.24 13.06 6.50
C GLU A 30 -1.91 14.44 6.70
N GLY A 31 -3.22 14.54 6.45
CA GLY A 31 -4.01 15.74 6.68
C GLY A 31 -4.07 16.13 8.16
N ALA A 32 -3.81 15.20 9.08
CA ALA A 32 -3.69 15.51 10.50
C ALA A 32 -2.37 16.23 10.85
N ARG A 33 -1.27 15.96 10.14
CA ARG A 33 0.05 16.59 10.36
C ARG A 33 0.11 18.03 9.86
N PHE A 34 -0.28 18.25 8.61
CA PHE A 34 -0.14 19.56 7.95
C PHE A 34 -1.48 20.27 7.66
N GLY A 35 -2.59 19.68 8.08
CA GLY A 35 -3.95 20.17 7.88
C GLY A 35 -4.67 19.47 6.73
N SER A 36 -5.99 19.24 6.89
CA SER A 36 -6.84 18.60 5.89
C SER A 36 -7.05 19.48 4.67
N ASP A 37 -7.25 18.89 3.50
CA ASP A 37 -7.55 19.60 2.26
C ASP A 37 -9.00 20.16 2.25
N ASP A 38 -9.23 21.30 2.90
CA ASP A 38 -10.56 21.91 3.04
C ASP A 38 -10.88 22.92 1.91
N ARG A 39 -12.07 22.78 1.33
CA ARG A 39 -12.69 23.65 0.31
C ARG A 39 -12.84 25.10 0.76
N ASN A 40 -12.88 25.37 2.06
CA ASN A 40 -13.12 26.71 2.61
C ASN A 40 -11.84 27.51 2.92
N LYS A 41 -10.64 26.97 2.62
CA LYS A 41 -9.38 27.68 2.86
C LYS A 41 -9.16 28.79 1.84
N THR A 42 -8.98 30.01 2.31
CA THR A 42 -8.85 31.21 1.44
C THR A 42 -7.42 31.74 1.30
N GLY A 43 -6.41 31.12 1.92
CA GLY A 43 -5.03 31.61 1.88
C GLY A 43 -3.97 30.50 1.95
N PRO A 44 -2.70 30.80 1.59
CA PRO A 44 -1.60 29.86 1.70
C PRO A 44 -1.41 29.39 3.14
N ARG A 45 -1.04 28.13 3.31
CA ARG A 45 -0.60 27.56 4.58
C ARG A 45 0.84 27.14 4.45
N TYR A 46 1.61 27.34 5.49
CA TYR A 46 2.98 26.91 5.51
C TYR A 46 3.17 25.93 6.67
N GLY A 47 3.44 24.68 6.30
CA GLY A 47 3.88 23.65 7.22
C GLY A 47 5.40 23.57 7.23
N ALA A 48 5.99 23.36 8.40
CA ALA A 48 7.35 22.83 8.51
C ALA A 48 7.37 21.71 9.55
N SER A 49 8.18 20.69 9.36
CA SER A 49 8.41 19.67 10.39
C SER A 49 9.89 19.45 10.63
N MET A 50 10.23 19.06 11.85
CA MET A 50 11.54 18.50 12.15
C MET A 50 11.43 17.38 13.19
N GLY A 51 12.18 16.31 13.02
CA GLY A 51 12.18 15.22 13.98
C GLY A 51 12.76 13.93 13.42
N THR A 52 12.49 12.81 14.08
CA THR A 52 13.00 11.50 13.69
C THR A 52 11.94 10.71 12.94
N VAL A 53 12.32 10.06 11.85
CA VAL A 53 11.45 9.21 11.05
C VAL A 53 12.15 7.91 10.67
N THR A 54 11.38 6.82 10.59
CA THR A 54 11.87 5.55 10.05
C THR A 54 11.97 5.62 8.53
N VAL A 55 13.11 5.23 7.98
CA VAL A 55 13.25 4.96 6.53
C VAL A 55 14.00 3.65 6.34
N GLY A 56 13.40 2.70 5.63
CA GLY A 56 13.87 1.31 5.67
C GLY A 56 13.77 0.77 7.10
N ASP A 57 14.89 0.32 7.64
CA ASP A 57 15.02 -0.18 9.02
C ASP A 57 15.77 0.79 9.97
N THR A 58 16.18 1.97 9.49
CA THR A 58 16.95 2.95 10.27
C THR A 58 16.13 4.16 10.70
N GLN A 59 16.59 4.85 11.75
CA GLN A 59 16.00 6.10 12.22
C GLN A 59 16.85 7.27 11.76
N VAL A 60 16.28 8.14 10.94
CA VAL A 60 16.96 9.32 10.42
C VAL A 60 16.29 10.59 10.91
N TYR A 61 17.05 11.67 11.02
CA TYR A 61 16.49 12.97 11.33
C TYR A 61 16.02 13.64 10.03
N ARG A 62 14.82 14.21 10.04
CA ARG A 62 14.18 14.82 8.89
C ARG A 62 13.83 16.27 9.20
N LEU A 63 14.09 17.15 8.24
CA LEU A 63 13.58 18.52 8.20
C LEU A 63 12.73 18.64 6.94
N SER A 64 11.49 19.11 7.06
CA SER A 64 10.60 19.30 5.92
C SER A 64 9.89 20.64 5.93
N MET A 65 9.53 21.12 4.74
CA MET A 65 8.67 22.27 4.53
C MET A 65 7.58 21.92 3.50
N ARG A 66 6.33 22.12 3.90
CA ARG A 66 5.12 21.85 3.11
C ARG A 66 4.27 23.11 2.96
N PRO A 67 4.62 24.04 2.06
CA PRO A 67 3.72 25.10 1.65
C PRO A 67 2.56 24.54 0.82
N GLU A 68 1.33 24.88 1.22
CA GLU A 68 0.08 24.59 0.51
C GLU A 68 -0.51 25.92 0.02
N ILE A 69 -0.66 26.08 -1.29
CA ILE A 69 -1.10 27.31 -1.95
C ILE A 69 -2.43 27.04 -2.68
N PRO A 70 -3.57 27.50 -2.14
CA PRO A 70 -4.85 27.43 -2.84
C PRO A 70 -4.96 28.58 -3.85
N LEU A 71 -5.17 28.24 -5.13
CA LEU A 71 -5.32 29.14 -6.27
C LEU A 71 -6.67 28.88 -6.96
N GLY A 72 -7.76 29.24 -6.29
CA GLY A 72 -9.12 28.99 -6.78
C GLY A 72 -9.44 27.50 -6.80
N LYS A 73 -9.69 26.93 -7.99
CA LYS A 73 -9.85 25.47 -8.14
C LYS A 73 -8.52 24.72 -8.14
N LEU A 74 -7.39 25.40 -8.38
CA LEU A 74 -6.08 24.80 -8.35
C LEU A 74 -5.55 24.77 -6.91
N GLY A 75 -4.97 23.66 -6.48
CA GLY A 75 -4.24 23.55 -5.21
C GLY A 75 -2.84 23.02 -5.47
N LEU A 76 -1.83 23.63 -4.86
CA LEU A 76 -0.44 23.23 -4.98
C LEU A 76 0.16 23.00 -3.60
N ALA A 77 0.62 21.79 -3.32
CA ALA A 77 1.33 21.45 -2.10
C ALA A 77 2.72 20.91 -2.44
N PHE A 78 3.75 21.54 -1.90
CA PHE A 78 5.13 21.04 -2.01
C PHE A 78 5.50 20.23 -0.77
N ASP A 79 6.55 19.42 -0.84
CA ASP A 79 7.14 18.75 0.32
C ASP A 79 8.66 18.66 0.14
N VAL A 80 9.32 19.76 0.49
CA VAL A 80 10.78 19.89 0.38
C VAL A 80 11.39 19.40 1.68
N GLU A 81 12.26 18.40 1.60
CA GLU A 81 12.84 17.78 2.78
C GLU A 81 14.35 17.57 2.68
N LEU A 82 14.99 17.49 3.84
CA LEU A 82 16.38 17.14 4.03
C LEU A 82 16.45 16.05 5.09
N PHE A 83 17.30 15.05 4.86
CA PHE A 83 17.59 13.99 5.81
C PHE A 83 19.00 14.14 6.37
N ILE A 84 19.14 13.82 7.65
CA ILE A 84 20.42 13.70 8.34
C ILE A 84 20.50 12.26 8.84
N ASP A 85 21.57 11.57 8.47
CA ASP A 85 21.80 10.17 8.82
C ASP A 85 22.27 9.99 10.27
N GLU A 86 22.55 8.74 10.65
CA GLU A 86 22.99 8.38 12.01
C GLU A 86 24.40 8.90 12.35
N SER A 87 25.24 9.17 11.34
CA SER A 87 26.54 9.84 11.50
C SER A 87 26.42 11.35 11.71
N GLY A 88 25.25 11.93 11.44
CA GLY A 88 25.02 13.38 11.54
C GLY A 88 25.32 14.14 10.25
N ASP A 89 25.55 13.43 9.15
CA ASP A 89 25.80 14.02 7.84
C ASP A 89 24.49 14.19 7.05
N PHE A 90 24.46 15.17 6.15
CA PHE A 90 23.32 15.35 5.26
C PHE A 90 23.28 14.22 4.24
N SER A 91 22.19 13.47 4.24
CA SER A 91 21.96 12.42 3.27
C SER A 91 21.61 13.03 1.90
N SER A 92 22.15 12.44 0.84
CA SER A 92 21.77 12.71 -0.55
C SER A 92 20.36 12.22 -0.90
N ARG A 93 19.68 11.49 0.00
CA ARG A 93 18.36 10.90 -0.23
C ARG A 93 17.36 11.92 -0.77
N GLY A 94 16.82 11.60 -1.95
CA GLY A 94 15.86 12.44 -2.66
C GLY A 94 16.48 13.68 -3.30
N TRP A 95 17.81 13.74 -3.44
CA TRP A 95 18.57 14.83 -4.07
C TRP A 95 19.62 14.29 -5.05
N SER A 96 19.19 13.36 -5.91
CA SER A 96 20.04 12.74 -6.93
C SER A 96 19.78 13.35 -8.31
N PHE A 97 20.84 13.66 -9.04
CA PHE A 97 20.78 14.36 -10.34
C PHE A 97 21.79 13.80 -11.36
N GLY A 98 22.27 12.57 -11.16
CA GLY A 98 23.25 11.92 -12.03
C GLY A 98 22.64 11.52 -13.38
N THR A 99 21.39 11.06 -13.38
CA THR A 99 20.65 10.64 -14.58
C THR A 99 19.37 11.45 -14.80
N THR A 100 18.76 11.28 -15.98
CA THR A 100 17.45 11.89 -16.29
C THR A 100 16.36 11.36 -15.37
N THR A 101 16.36 10.05 -15.09
CA THR A 101 15.39 9.39 -14.20
C THR A 101 15.50 9.92 -12.78
N GLU A 102 16.72 9.94 -12.22
CA GLU A 102 16.98 10.50 -10.88
C GLU A 102 16.57 11.98 -10.79
N THR A 103 16.84 12.75 -11.83
CA THR A 103 16.46 14.18 -11.87
C THR A 103 14.94 14.35 -11.83
N ILE A 104 14.20 13.54 -12.59
CA ILE A 104 12.72 13.58 -12.60
C ILE A 104 12.17 13.15 -11.24
N ASP A 105 12.64 12.03 -10.68
CA ASP A 105 12.20 11.56 -9.37
C ASP A 105 12.49 12.59 -8.27
N THR A 106 13.70 13.17 -8.26
CA THR A 106 14.09 14.22 -7.32
C THR A 106 13.14 15.41 -7.37
N ILE A 107 12.68 15.83 -8.56
CA ILE A 107 11.71 16.92 -8.74
C ILE A 107 10.32 16.51 -8.26
N LEU A 108 9.81 15.35 -8.70
CA LEU A 108 8.48 14.86 -8.34
C LEU A 108 8.35 14.67 -6.82
N ARG A 109 9.40 14.19 -6.15
CA ARG A 109 9.45 14.04 -4.69
C ARG A 109 9.27 15.35 -3.90
N LYS A 110 9.54 16.51 -4.51
CA LYS A 110 9.33 17.84 -3.89
C LYS A 110 7.89 18.33 -4.01
N LEU A 111 7.04 17.60 -4.73
CA LEU A 111 5.62 17.89 -4.87
C LEU A 111 4.82 16.91 -4.01
N TYR A 112 4.02 17.42 -3.07
CA TYR A 112 3.05 16.58 -2.36
C TYR A 112 1.81 16.36 -3.22
N TYR A 113 1.23 17.44 -3.78
CA TYR A 113 0.28 17.33 -4.88
C TYR A 113 0.17 18.61 -5.71
N VAL A 114 -0.24 18.45 -6.96
CA VAL A 114 -1.03 19.44 -7.70
C VAL A 114 -2.44 18.90 -7.83
N ARG A 115 -3.46 19.71 -7.52
CA ARG A 115 -4.86 19.35 -7.79
C ARG A 115 -5.59 20.44 -8.55
N TYR A 116 -6.62 20.04 -9.29
CA TYR A 116 -7.67 20.89 -9.82
C TYR A 116 -9.03 20.35 -9.38
N GLY A 117 -9.86 21.19 -8.75
CA GLY A 117 -11.15 20.80 -8.20
C GLY A 117 -11.02 19.94 -6.95
N GLN A 118 -12.13 19.30 -6.57
CA GLN A 118 -12.23 18.35 -5.48
C GLN A 118 -13.04 17.13 -5.92
N PRO A 119 -12.92 15.97 -5.24
CA PRO A 119 -13.75 14.80 -5.54
C PRO A 119 -15.23 15.17 -5.62
N GLY A 120 -15.92 14.68 -6.65
CA GLY A 120 -17.31 15.02 -6.93
C GLY A 120 -17.56 16.35 -7.66
N ASP A 121 -16.55 17.12 -8.05
CA ASP A 121 -16.71 18.26 -8.95
C ASP A 121 -16.93 17.81 -10.41
N GLU A 122 -17.21 18.73 -11.35
CA GLU A 122 -17.34 18.41 -12.79
C GLU A 122 -16.06 17.81 -13.38
N LEU A 123 -14.91 18.36 -12.96
CA LEU A 123 -13.58 17.86 -13.25
C LEU A 123 -12.76 17.96 -11.96
N PHE A 124 -12.20 16.83 -11.57
CA PHE A 124 -11.21 16.69 -10.52
C PHE A 124 -9.99 16.00 -11.11
N VAL A 125 -8.81 16.54 -10.84
CA VAL A 125 -7.52 15.91 -11.17
C VAL A 125 -6.60 16.16 -10.01
N ARG A 126 -5.86 15.14 -9.57
CA ARG A 126 -4.80 15.24 -8.58
C ARG A 126 -3.59 14.46 -9.08
N VAL A 127 -2.41 15.06 -8.96
CA VAL A 127 -1.11 14.47 -9.28
C VAL A 127 -0.26 14.58 -8.02
N GLY A 128 0.29 13.48 -7.51
CA GLY A 128 1.04 13.41 -6.24
C GLY A 128 0.53 12.31 -5.31
N ALA A 129 0.46 12.61 -4.02
CA ALA A 129 -0.06 11.72 -2.99
C ALA A 129 -1.52 11.31 -3.27
N LEU A 130 -1.79 10.01 -3.30
CA LEU A 130 -3.11 9.41 -3.36
C LEU A 130 -3.42 8.81 -1.99
N ASP A 131 -4.28 9.48 -1.24
CA ASP A 131 -4.57 9.11 0.15
C ASP A 131 -5.66 8.04 0.28
N ARG A 132 -6.61 8.04 -0.66
CA ARG A 132 -7.69 7.05 -0.77
C ARG A 132 -8.36 7.13 -2.14
N VAL A 133 -8.35 6.02 -2.89
CA VAL A 133 -9.04 5.90 -4.18
C VAL A 133 -9.92 4.65 -4.15
N THR A 134 -11.17 4.79 -4.58
CA THR A 134 -12.12 3.68 -4.71
C THR A 134 -12.84 3.85 -6.04
N LEU A 135 -12.96 2.77 -6.82
CA LEU A 135 -13.68 2.79 -8.09
C LEU A 135 -15.00 2.03 -7.98
N GLY A 136 -16.08 2.66 -8.42
CA GLY A 136 -17.43 2.10 -8.29
C GLY A 136 -17.80 1.90 -6.83
N TYR A 137 -18.13 0.66 -6.45
CA TYR A 137 -18.52 0.30 -5.07
C TYR A 137 -17.43 -0.49 -4.31
N GLY A 138 -16.21 -0.58 -4.83
CA GLY A 138 -15.07 -1.19 -4.11
C GLY A 138 -14.89 -2.70 -4.29
N LEU A 139 -15.47 -3.33 -5.32
CA LEU A 139 -15.18 -4.74 -5.62
C LEU A 139 -13.74 -4.96 -6.12
N VAL A 140 -13.18 -4.01 -6.87
CA VAL A 140 -11.84 -4.11 -7.48
C VAL A 140 -10.80 -3.26 -6.76
N ILE A 141 -11.05 -1.95 -6.64
CA ILE A 141 -10.23 -0.98 -5.87
C ILE A 141 -11.07 -0.45 -4.71
N ASP A 142 -10.67 -0.72 -3.47
CA ASP A 142 -11.32 -0.21 -2.25
C ASP A 142 -10.26 0.45 -1.34
N GLY A 143 -10.30 1.77 -1.25
CA GLY A 143 -9.42 2.54 -0.38
C GLY A 143 -7.93 2.56 -0.75
N TYR A 144 -7.56 2.29 -2.01
CA TYR A 144 -6.18 2.31 -2.48
C TYR A 144 -5.43 3.60 -2.11
N ARG A 145 -4.15 3.48 -1.76
CA ARG A 145 -3.29 4.63 -1.44
C ARG A 145 -1.83 4.35 -1.79
N ASN A 146 -1.09 5.42 -2.12
CA ASN A 146 0.35 5.36 -2.39
C ASN A 146 1.21 6.06 -1.32
N THR A 147 0.61 6.41 -0.17
CA THR A 147 1.23 7.20 0.89
C THR A 147 1.63 6.38 2.13
N LEU A 148 1.64 5.05 2.04
CA LEU A 148 1.84 4.18 3.20
C LEU A 148 3.29 4.17 3.73
N ASP A 149 4.28 4.22 2.82
CA ASP A 149 5.72 4.30 3.15
C ASP A 149 6.25 5.74 3.34
N TYR A 150 5.35 6.73 3.28
CA TYR A 150 5.71 8.11 3.53
C TYR A 150 6.21 8.29 4.99
N PRO A 151 7.30 9.05 5.23
CA PRO A 151 8.07 9.88 4.30
C PRO A 151 9.27 9.18 3.63
N GLY A 152 9.52 7.90 3.90
CA GLY A 152 10.67 7.18 3.36
C GLY A 152 10.63 7.10 1.83
N LEU A 153 9.57 6.49 1.31
CA LEU A 153 9.32 6.40 -0.12
C LEU A 153 8.15 7.33 -0.51
N LYS A 154 8.34 8.16 -1.53
CA LYS A 154 7.28 9.03 -2.06
C LYS A 154 6.91 8.62 -3.47
N LYS A 155 5.67 8.18 -3.62
CA LYS A 155 5.10 7.81 -4.91
C LYS A 155 4.27 8.98 -5.45
N THR A 156 4.37 9.25 -6.75
CA THR A 156 3.62 10.32 -7.42
C THR A 156 2.55 9.72 -8.29
N GLY A 157 1.34 9.61 -7.78
CA GLY A 157 0.20 9.03 -8.51
C GLY A 157 -0.61 10.08 -9.26
N VAL A 158 -1.61 9.62 -10.00
CA VAL A 158 -2.64 10.44 -10.64
C VAL A 158 -4.00 9.91 -10.22
N HIS A 159 -4.93 10.78 -9.86
CA HIS A 159 -6.35 10.44 -9.66
C HIS A 159 -7.19 11.50 -10.35
N PHE A 160 -8.14 11.08 -11.17
CA PHE A 160 -9.04 12.00 -11.84
C PHE A 160 -10.49 11.51 -11.78
N GLN A 161 -11.42 12.47 -11.80
CA GLN A 161 -12.85 12.24 -11.93
C GLN A 161 -13.41 13.30 -12.87
N MET A 162 -14.27 12.89 -13.80
CA MET A 162 -14.92 13.77 -14.75
C MET A 162 -16.36 13.32 -14.93
N LYS A 163 -17.33 14.18 -14.59
CA LYS A 163 -18.75 13.81 -14.61
C LYS A 163 -19.33 13.61 -16.01
N SER A 164 -18.75 14.30 -16.99
CA SER A 164 -19.19 14.30 -18.38
C SER A 164 -17.99 14.48 -19.32
N VAL A 165 -17.84 13.59 -20.29
CA VAL A 165 -16.87 13.71 -21.39
C VAL A 165 -17.57 14.41 -22.58
N ALA A 166 -17.02 15.54 -23.04
CA ALA A 166 -17.48 16.24 -24.24
C ALA A 166 -19.00 16.55 -24.28
N GLY A 167 -19.61 16.80 -23.11
CA GLY A 167 -21.05 17.09 -22.99
C GLY A 167 -21.96 15.87 -23.12
N SER A 168 -21.41 14.65 -23.11
CA SER A 168 -22.16 13.40 -23.08
C SER A 168 -22.66 13.05 -21.66
N SER A 169 -23.52 12.03 -21.54
CA SER A 169 -23.90 11.46 -20.24
C SER A 169 -22.87 10.48 -19.67
N ILE A 170 -21.69 10.37 -20.29
CA ILE A 170 -20.62 9.46 -19.87
C ILE A 170 -19.64 10.23 -18.99
N GLY A 171 -19.46 9.75 -17.77
CA GLY A 171 -18.38 10.17 -16.87
C GLY A 171 -17.23 9.17 -16.88
N LEU A 172 -16.06 9.64 -16.44
CA LEU A 172 -14.85 8.84 -16.28
C LEU A 172 -14.26 9.10 -14.90
N GLU A 173 -13.72 8.09 -14.28
CA GLU A 173 -12.85 8.21 -13.10
C GLU A 173 -11.74 7.18 -13.19
N GLY A 174 -10.59 7.46 -12.60
CA GLY A 174 -9.46 6.56 -12.71
C GLY A 174 -8.24 7.04 -11.97
N MET A 175 -7.23 6.17 -11.93
CA MET A 175 -5.97 6.44 -11.26
C MET A 175 -4.77 5.77 -11.93
N VAL A 176 -3.60 6.28 -11.60
CA VAL A 176 -2.29 5.66 -11.78
C VAL A 176 -1.59 5.70 -10.42
N ASN A 177 -1.05 4.57 -9.93
CA ASN A 177 -0.45 4.51 -8.60
C ASN A 177 0.81 5.40 -8.46
N ASN A 178 1.70 5.31 -9.45
CA ASN A 178 3.02 5.90 -9.41
C ASN A 178 3.52 6.16 -10.83
N LEU A 179 3.86 7.41 -11.15
CA LEU A 179 4.38 7.80 -12.45
C LEU A 179 5.83 7.32 -12.66
N GLN A 180 6.56 7.06 -11.58
CA GLN A 180 7.91 6.50 -11.63
C GLN A 180 7.90 5.06 -12.15
N ASP A 181 6.99 4.20 -11.66
CA ASP A 181 6.88 2.78 -12.10
C ASP A 181 6.64 2.67 -13.62
N LEU A 182 5.86 3.59 -14.19
CA LEU A 182 5.60 3.64 -15.64
C LEU A 182 6.89 3.80 -16.47
N GLN A 183 7.91 4.47 -15.93
CA GLN A 183 9.20 4.65 -16.61
C GLN A 183 9.99 3.33 -16.67
N GLN A 184 9.80 2.46 -15.69
CA GLN A 184 10.41 1.14 -15.59
C GLN A 184 9.53 0.02 -16.21
N GLY A 185 8.40 0.38 -16.82
CA GLY A 185 7.54 -0.55 -17.55
C GLY A 185 6.44 -1.23 -16.72
N GLY A 186 6.34 -0.92 -15.42
CA GLY A 186 5.28 -1.38 -14.52
C GLY A 186 4.20 -0.33 -14.28
N GLY A 187 3.55 -0.39 -13.11
CA GLY A 187 2.56 0.56 -12.64
C GLY A 187 1.12 0.03 -12.68
N LEU A 188 0.34 0.42 -11.67
CA LEU A 188 -1.08 0.12 -11.52
C LEU A 188 -1.93 1.24 -12.14
N ILE A 189 -2.80 0.87 -13.08
CA ILE A 189 -3.71 1.76 -13.79
C ILE A 189 -5.14 1.27 -13.57
N GLY A 190 -6.00 2.16 -13.07
CA GLY A 190 -7.43 1.93 -12.92
C GLY A 190 -8.27 2.91 -13.73
N LEU A 191 -9.26 2.42 -14.46
CA LEU A 191 -10.22 3.25 -15.20
C LEU A 191 -11.64 2.73 -15.01
N ARG A 192 -12.57 3.64 -14.73
CA ARG A 192 -14.00 3.38 -14.76
C ARG A 192 -14.70 4.39 -15.66
N ALA A 193 -15.51 3.89 -16.58
CA ALA A 193 -16.45 4.68 -17.36
C ALA A 193 -17.87 4.40 -16.85
N PHE A 194 -18.65 5.46 -16.61
CA PHE A 194 -20.00 5.32 -16.09
C PHE A 194 -21.00 6.21 -16.83
N SER A 195 -22.28 5.83 -16.80
CA SER A 195 -23.35 6.67 -17.34
C SER A 195 -24.61 6.59 -16.49
N ARG A 196 -25.43 7.64 -16.57
CA ARG A 196 -26.72 7.75 -15.87
C ARG A 196 -27.87 7.79 -16.86
N PRO A 197 -28.27 6.64 -17.45
CA PRO A 197 -29.31 6.61 -18.49
C PRO A 197 -30.69 6.99 -17.95
N MET A 198 -30.90 6.92 -16.63
CA MET A 198 -32.10 7.40 -15.96
C MET A 198 -31.72 8.16 -14.69
N PRO A 199 -32.56 9.09 -14.18
CA PRO A 199 -32.19 9.93 -13.03
C PRO A 199 -31.71 9.18 -11.79
N LYS A 200 -32.22 7.95 -11.56
CA LYS A 200 -31.87 7.14 -10.38
C LYS A 200 -30.89 6.00 -10.68
N LEU A 201 -30.59 5.72 -11.94
CA LEU A 201 -29.81 4.56 -12.38
C LEU A 201 -28.43 5.00 -12.85
N GLU A 202 -27.37 4.44 -12.28
CA GLU A 202 -25.99 4.53 -12.75
C GLU A 202 -25.51 3.14 -13.15
N ILE A 203 -24.75 3.06 -14.24
CA ILE A 203 -24.10 1.83 -14.70
C ILE A 203 -22.65 2.19 -15.01
N GLY A 204 -21.72 1.35 -14.57
CA GLY A 204 -20.29 1.51 -14.79
C GLY A 204 -19.63 0.26 -15.35
N VAL A 205 -18.51 0.48 -16.04
CA VAL A 205 -17.55 -0.53 -16.47
C VAL A 205 -16.18 -0.11 -15.95
N THR A 206 -15.50 -1.02 -15.29
CA THR A 206 -14.19 -0.80 -14.67
C THR A 206 -13.17 -1.76 -15.27
N TYR A 207 -11.96 -1.27 -15.50
CA TYR A 207 -10.80 -2.08 -15.81
C TYR A 207 -9.62 -1.57 -15.00
N VAL A 208 -8.94 -2.48 -14.33
CA VAL A 208 -7.76 -2.20 -13.51
C VAL A 208 -6.69 -3.20 -13.91
N VAL A 209 -5.46 -2.73 -14.07
CA VAL A 209 -4.33 -3.56 -14.46
C VAL A 209 -3.07 -3.05 -13.79
N ASP A 210 -2.31 -3.96 -13.22
CA ASP A 210 -0.90 -3.79 -12.95
C ASP A 210 -0.11 -4.25 -14.17
N LEU A 211 0.80 -3.43 -14.67
CA LEU A 211 1.58 -3.77 -15.87
C LEU A 211 2.77 -4.70 -15.58
N ASP A 212 3.20 -4.75 -14.31
CA ASP A 212 4.27 -5.62 -13.82
C ASP A 212 4.31 -5.54 -12.29
N GLN A 213 3.84 -6.57 -11.58
CA GLN A 213 3.81 -6.53 -10.11
C GLN A 213 5.20 -6.46 -9.48
N TYR A 214 6.23 -7.02 -10.12
CA TYR A 214 7.61 -6.93 -9.64
C TYR A 214 8.14 -5.49 -9.60
N ALA A 215 7.57 -4.57 -10.37
CA ALA A 215 7.91 -3.14 -10.27
C ALA A 215 7.49 -2.49 -8.94
N GLY A 216 6.79 -3.22 -8.05
CA GLY A 216 6.60 -2.82 -6.66
C GLY A 216 7.87 -2.91 -5.81
N LEU A 217 8.85 -3.69 -6.25
CA LEU A 217 10.14 -3.86 -5.60
C LEU A 217 11.03 -2.68 -5.97
N LEU A 218 11.49 -1.94 -4.97
CA LEU A 218 12.34 -0.77 -5.17
C LEU A 218 13.73 -1.22 -5.64
N ASP A 219 14.17 -0.66 -6.77
CA ASP A 219 15.49 -0.81 -7.38
C ASP A 219 15.95 0.62 -7.74
N ARG A 220 16.91 1.16 -6.97
CA ARG A 220 17.29 2.60 -7.05
C ARG A 220 18.30 2.91 -8.14
N ASP A 221 19.25 2.03 -8.40
CA ASP A 221 20.31 2.21 -9.39
C ASP A 221 20.01 1.53 -10.73
N ASP A 222 18.90 0.79 -10.80
CA ASP A 222 18.30 0.23 -12.00
C ASP A 222 19.22 -0.83 -12.64
N ASP A 223 19.81 -1.69 -11.81
CA ASP A 223 20.67 -2.81 -12.19
C ASP A 223 19.91 -4.16 -12.28
N GLY A 224 18.63 -4.16 -11.90
CA GLY A 224 17.72 -5.29 -11.93
C GLY A 224 17.59 -6.04 -10.60
N PHE A 225 18.47 -5.82 -9.62
CA PHE A 225 18.35 -6.37 -8.28
C PHE A 225 17.60 -5.38 -7.37
N PRO A 226 16.49 -5.79 -6.74
CA PRO A 226 15.83 -4.90 -5.78
C PRO A 226 16.72 -4.60 -4.58
N ASP A 227 16.64 -3.38 -4.06
CA ASP A 227 17.40 -2.87 -2.90
C ASP A 227 17.38 -3.80 -1.66
N ALA A 228 16.37 -4.66 -1.54
CA ALA A 228 16.19 -5.56 -0.41
C ALA A 228 17.11 -6.80 -0.47
N VAL A 229 17.63 -7.14 -1.64
CA VAL A 229 18.54 -8.28 -1.90
C VAL A 229 19.83 -7.87 -2.59
N ASP A 230 19.97 -6.58 -2.91
CA ASP A 230 21.17 -5.97 -3.43
C ASP A 230 22.11 -5.56 -2.28
N ALA A 231 23.35 -6.03 -2.34
CA ALA A 231 24.40 -5.68 -1.39
C ALA A 231 24.95 -4.27 -1.58
N PHE A 232 24.83 -3.71 -2.78
CA PHE A 232 25.33 -2.39 -3.19
C PHE A 232 24.23 -1.54 -3.86
N PRO A 233 23.11 -1.23 -3.17
CA PRO A 233 21.89 -0.61 -3.74
C PRO A 233 22.00 0.87 -4.18
N GLU A 234 23.23 1.36 -4.35
CA GLU A 234 23.54 2.68 -4.89
C GLU A 234 24.60 2.60 -6.01
N ASP A 235 25.04 1.41 -6.41
CA ASP A 235 26.09 1.17 -7.41
C ASP A 235 25.62 0.15 -8.45
N ARG A 236 25.12 0.65 -9.58
CA ARG A 236 24.60 -0.15 -10.70
C ARG A 236 25.54 -1.24 -11.23
N ASP A 237 26.85 -1.14 -10.97
CA ASP A 237 27.84 -2.09 -11.48
C ASP A 237 28.11 -3.25 -10.49
N LEU A 238 27.59 -3.19 -9.26
CA LEU A 238 27.82 -4.18 -8.18
C LEU A 238 26.48 -4.56 -7.53
N ALA A 239 26.23 -5.85 -7.28
CA ALA A 239 24.95 -6.27 -6.71
C ALA A 239 25.04 -7.40 -5.67
N LEU A 240 25.95 -8.34 -5.88
CA LEU A 240 26.06 -9.57 -5.11
C LEU A 240 27.29 -9.55 -4.20
N ASP A 241 27.10 -10.04 -2.97
CA ASP A 241 28.10 -10.24 -1.91
C ASP A 241 27.66 -11.51 -1.15
N ASN A 242 28.04 -12.67 -1.67
CA ASN A 242 27.50 -13.96 -1.29
C ASN A 242 27.94 -14.40 0.13
N ASP A 243 29.16 -14.03 0.55
CA ASP A 243 29.69 -14.31 1.88
C ASP A 243 29.46 -13.15 2.89
N GLY A 244 29.13 -11.96 2.41
CA GLY A 244 28.78 -10.79 3.22
C GLY A 244 29.98 -10.05 3.81
N ASP A 245 31.16 -10.15 3.21
CA ASP A 245 32.38 -9.50 3.69
C ASP A 245 32.52 -8.02 3.23
N GLY A 246 31.66 -7.59 2.30
CA GLY A 246 31.61 -6.26 1.72
C GLY A 246 32.42 -6.08 0.44
N VAL A 247 33.00 -7.16 -0.12
CA VAL A 247 33.57 -7.22 -1.47
C VAL A 247 32.53 -7.85 -2.40
N ALA A 248 32.30 -7.24 -3.57
CA ALA A 248 31.34 -7.80 -4.52
C ALA A 248 31.87 -9.10 -5.13
N ASP A 249 30.98 -10.06 -5.42
CA ASP A 249 31.31 -11.38 -5.99
C ASP A 249 32.20 -11.27 -7.24
N ASP A 250 31.91 -10.32 -8.15
CA ASP A 250 32.69 -10.09 -9.38
C ASP A 250 34.16 -9.63 -9.11
N LEU A 251 34.46 -9.24 -7.87
CA LEU A 251 35.75 -8.75 -7.39
C LEU A 251 36.35 -9.63 -6.29
N ASP A 252 35.65 -10.69 -5.87
CA ASP A 252 36.08 -11.64 -4.86
C ASP A 252 36.50 -12.96 -5.51
N GLY A 253 37.58 -13.56 -5.01
CA GLY A 253 38.14 -14.81 -5.54
C GLY A 253 37.78 -16.05 -4.73
N ASP A 254 36.98 -15.92 -3.67
CA ASP A 254 36.53 -16.96 -2.73
C ASP A 254 35.17 -16.51 -2.16
N ASP A 255 34.18 -16.34 -3.04
CA ASP A 255 32.92 -15.64 -2.75
C ASP A 255 31.90 -16.47 -1.94
N ASP A 256 32.20 -17.73 -1.66
CA ASP A 256 31.49 -18.53 -0.65
C ASP A 256 32.32 -18.77 0.63
N ASN A 257 33.54 -18.22 0.67
CA ASN A 257 34.45 -18.16 1.81
C ASN A 257 34.71 -19.54 2.44
N ASP A 258 34.84 -20.56 1.59
CA ASP A 258 35.21 -21.91 2.01
C ASP A 258 36.74 -22.06 2.21
N GLY A 259 37.51 -21.05 1.79
CA GLY A 259 38.95 -20.96 1.90
C GLY A 259 39.70 -21.49 0.68
N VAL A 260 39.01 -21.77 -0.42
CA VAL A 260 39.53 -22.26 -1.69
C VAL A 260 39.19 -21.24 -2.78
N ILE A 261 40.13 -20.99 -3.70
CA ILE A 261 39.92 -19.99 -4.76
C ILE A 261 38.95 -20.52 -5.81
N ASP A 262 37.94 -19.72 -6.13
CA ASP A 262 36.94 -19.95 -7.15
C ASP A 262 37.52 -19.81 -8.56
N ILE A 263 37.23 -20.79 -9.41
CA ILE A 263 37.65 -20.80 -10.82
C ILE A 263 36.53 -21.16 -11.78
N ASP A 264 35.28 -21.08 -11.32
CA ASP A 264 34.11 -21.27 -12.16
C ASP A 264 33.86 -20.06 -13.08
N ALA A 265 32.76 -20.06 -13.84
CA ALA A 265 32.52 -19.00 -14.81
C ALA A 265 32.14 -17.66 -14.18
N ALA A 266 31.66 -17.67 -12.93
CA ALA A 266 31.24 -16.48 -12.21
C ALA A 266 32.29 -15.92 -11.25
N SER A 267 33.48 -16.53 -11.13
CA SER A 267 34.52 -16.13 -10.17
C SER A 267 35.20 -14.76 -10.41
N GLY A 268 34.71 -13.95 -11.36
CA GLY A 268 35.33 -12.68 -11.77
C GLY A 268 36.71 -12.80 -12.44
N LEU A 269 37.35 -13.98 -12.43
CA LEU A 269 38.72 -14.15 -12.90
C LEU A 269 38.83 -14.21 -14.44
N PRO A 270 39.89 -13.63 -15.04
CA PRO A 270 40.17 -13.79 -16.46
C PRO A 270 40.37 -15.27 -16.84
N ALA A 271 39.89 -15.67 -18.02
CA ALA A 271 39.93 -17.07 -18.48
C ALA A 271 41.35 -17.68 -18.53
N ASP A 272 42.39 -16.88 -18.78
CA ASP A 272 43.79 -17.34 -18.75
C ASP A 272 44.31 -17.55 -17.32
N VAL A 273 43.82 -16.77 -16.35
CA VAL A 273 44.08 -16.96 -14.91
C VAL A 273 43.40 -18.24 -14.43
N ILE A 274 42.12 -18.44 -14.76
CA ILE A 274 41.37 -19.69 -14.45
C ILE A 274 42.11 -20.91 -14.97
N ALA A 275 42.54 -20.89 -16.24
CA ALA A 275 43.29 -22.00 -16.84
C ALA A 275 44.61 -22.26 -16.11
N GLY A 276 45.33 -21.19 -15.74
CA GLY A 276 46.59 -21.28 -14.99
C GLY A 276 46.42 -21.87 -13.58
N LEU A 277 45.36 -21.46 -12.87
CA LEU A 277 45.04 -21.97 -11.53
C LEU A 277 44.63 -23.44 -11.58
N ARG A 278 43.82 -23.82 -12.58
CA ARG A 278 43.43 -25.22 -12.82
C ARG A 278 44.64 -26.12 -13.11
N ASP A 279 45.55 -25.66 -13.97
CA ASP A 279 46.80 -26.37 -14.29
C ASP A 279 47.72 -26.49 -13.06
N LEU A 280 47.79 -25.46 -12.22
CA LEU A 280 48.57 -25.46 -10.99
C LEU A 280 48.00 -26.45 -9.98
N SER A 281 46.68 -26.45 -9.77
CA SER A 281 45.98 -27.39 -8.90
C SER A 281 46.23 -28.85 -9.32
N ALA A 282 46.10 -29.14 -10.62
CA ALA A 282 46.35 -30.49 -11.15
C ALA A 282 47.81 -30.97 -10.94
N GLN A 283 48.77 -30.05 -10.89
CA GLN A 283 50.19 -30.38 -10.68
C GLN A 283 50.60 -30.43 -9.21
N SER A 284 49.80 -29.88 -8.29
CA SER A 284 50.17 -29.62 -6.90
C SER A 284 50.22 -30.87 -6.01
N ALA A 285 49.79 -32.05 -6.51
CA ALA A 285 49.65 -33.28 -5.72
C ALA A 285 48.85 -33.09 -4.40
N GLY A 286 47.84 -32.23 -4.42
CA GLY A 286 46.98 -31.90 -3.27
C GLY A 286 47.53 -30.80 -2.35
N GLY A 287 48.49 -30.00 -2.83
CA GLY A 287 49.06 -28.85 -2.09
C GLY A 287 48.40 -27.51 -2.41
N PHE A 288 47.54 -27.46 -3.42
CA PHE A 288 46.75 -26.30 -3.85
C PHE A 288 45.48 -26.83 -4.50
N GLU A 289 44.34 -26.45 -3.95
CA GLU A 289 43.01 -26.79 -4.43
C GLU A 289 42.35 -25.53 -5.02
N VAL A 290 41.39 -25.73 -5.91
CA VAL A 290 40.60 -24.68 -6.56
C VAL A 290 39.16 -25.16 -6.55
N ASP A 291 38.22 -24.24 -6.43
CA ASP A 291 36.80 -24.57 -6.41
C ASP A 291 36.15 -24.34 -7.78
N GLU A 292 35.37 -25.33 -8.20
CA GLU A 292 34.54 -25.28 -9.41
C GLU A 292 33.05 -25.41 -9.09
N ASP A 293 32.69 -25.69 -7.83
CA ASP A 293 31.34 -25.96 -7.35
C ASP A 293 30.97 -25.00 -6.21
N VAL A 294 31.01 -23.71 -6.54
CA VAL A 294 30.85 -22.59 -5.60
C VAL A 294 29.39 -22.44 -5.17
N ALA A 295 29.16 -22.33 -3.87
CA ALA A 295 27.82 -22.25 -3.28
C ALA A 295 27.25 -20.82 -3.30
N ARG A 296 26.72 -20.39 -4.46
CA ARG A 296 26.10 -19.06 -4.62
C ARG A 296 24.58 -19.06 -4.46
N ARG A 297 24.06 -17.99 -3.86
CA ARG A 297 22.61 -17.69 -3.90
C ARG A 297 22.21 -17.13 -5.26
N THR A 298 20.94 -17.33 -5.64
CA THR A 298 20.34 -16.71 -6.83
C THR A 298 19.22 -15.78 -6.39
N PRO A 299 19.53 -14.57 -5.90
CA PRO A 299 18.51 -13.61 -5.55
C PRO A 299 17.73 -13.16 -6.81
N PHE A 300 16.50 -12.70 -6.58
CA PHE A 300 15.62 -12.20 -7.62
C PHE A 300 16.30 -11.08 -8.40
N ASN A 301 16.29 -11.22 -9.73
CA ASN A 301 16.71 -10.17 -10.64
C ASN A 301 15.61 -9.96 -11.69
N ARG A 302 15.05 -8.75 -11.72
CA ARG A 302 13.96 -8.35 -12.61
C ARG A 302 14.31 -8.51 -14.09
N ASP A 303 15.56 -8.32 -14.48
CA ASP A 303 16.01 -8.44 -15.87
C ASP A 303 16.08 -9.90 -16.34
N ARG A 304 16.06 -10.86 -15.40
CA ARG A 304 16.00 -12.31 -15.69
C ARG A 304 14.57 -12.83 -15.77
N VAL A 305 13.59 -12.06 -15.31
CA VAL A 305 12.17 -12.46 -15.21
C VAL A 305 11.34 -11.73 -16.27
N GLY A 306 10.28 -12.38 -16.73
CA GLY A 306 9.25 -11.70 -17.52
C GLY A 306 8.52 -10.64 -16.68
N ARG A 307 7.78 -9.76 -17.35
CA ARG A 307 6.80 -8.92 -16.61
C ARG A 307 5.69 -9.80 -16.09
N ASP A 308 5.09 -9.39 -14.99
CA ASP A 308 3.95 -10.03 -14.35
C ASP A 308 2.68 -9.12 -14.38
N PRO A 309 1.96 -9.06 -15.51
CA PRO A 309 0.78 -8.20 -15.68
C PRO A 309 -0.53 -8.82 -15.17
N PHE A 310 -0.99 -8.39 -14.00
CA PHE A 310 -2.26 -8.82 -13.44
C PHE A 310 -3.39 -7.77 -13.59
N GLY A 311 -4.59 -8.18 -14.01
CA GLY A 311 -5.73 -7.30 -14.22
C GLY A 311 -7.08 -7.82 -13.73
N ILE A 312 -8.03 -6.89 -13.54
CA ILE A 312 -9.43 -7.20 -13.20
C ILE A 312 -10.36 -6.29 -14.00
N ALA A 313 -11.33 -6.89 -14.69
CA ALA A 313 -12.40 -6.18 -15.37
C ALA A 313 -13.73 -6.37 -14.63
N GLY A 314 -14.56 -5.33 -14.57
CA GLY A 314 -15.84 -5.41 -13.88
C GLY A 314 -16.92 -4.51 -14.44
N ILE A 315 -18.14 -4.78 -14.01
CA ILE A 315 -19.33 -3.97 -14.28
C ILE A 315 -20.04 -3.66 -12.96
N ASP A 316 -20.67 -2.50 -12.89
CA ASP A 316 -21.42 -2.07 -11.72
C ASP A 316 -22.74 -1.41 -12.08
N VAL A 317 -23.69 -1.51 -11.14
CA VAL A 317 -24.99 -0.87 -11.25
C VAL A 317 -25.38 -0.28 -9.89
N GLY A 318 -25.92 0.93 -9.92
CA GLY A 318 -26.43 1.65 -8.76
C GLY A 318 -27.82 2.20 -9.01
N TYR A 319 -28.73 2.01 -8.07
CA TYR A 319 -30.08 2.57 -8.10
C TYR A 319 -30.37 3.37 -6.82
N ARG A 320 -30.54 4.68 -6.97
CA ARG A 320 -30.93 5.59 -5.88
C ARG A 320 -32.40 5.38 -5.51
N LEU A 321 -32.64 4.60 -4.46
CA LEU A 321 -33.98 4.36 -3.93
C LEU A 321 -34.55 5.64 -3.33
N ILE A 322 -33.79 6.26 -2.43
CA ILE A 322 -34.10 7.51 -1.72
C ILE A 322 -32.90 8.45 -1.85
N ASP A 323 -33.16 9.72 -2.13
CA ASP A 323 -32.14 10.75 -2.32
C ASP A 323 -32.65 12.07 -1.71
N ASP A 324 -32.82 12.05 -0.39
CA ASP A 324 -33.30 13.18 0.42
C ASP A 324 -32.22 13.62 1.42
N GLU A 325 -32.29 14.86 1.92
CA GLU A 325 -31.31 15.40 2.87
C GLU A 325 -31.21 14.61 4.19
N GLN A 326 -32.29 13.92 4.59
CA GLN A 326 -32.34 13.15 5.84
C GLN A 326 -31.92 11.68 5.68
N LEU A 327 -32.12 11.12 4.48
CA LEU A 327 -31.85 9.72 4.18
C LEU A 327 -31.49 9.59 2.70
N ARG A 328 -30.28 9.10 2.45
CA ARG A 328 -29.87 8.61 1.14
C ARG A 328 -29.80 7.09 1.20
N LEU A 329 -30.45 6.41 0.26
CA LEU A 329 -30.45 4.95 0.17
C LEU A 329 -30.20 4.51 -1.27
N ILE A 330 -29.16 3.73 -1.47
CA ILE A 330 -28.73 3.19 -2.76
C ILE A 330 -28.77 1.66 -2.70
N ALA A 331 -29.41 1.03 -3.68
CA ALA A 331 -29.24 -0.39 -3.95
C ALA A 331 -28.22 -0.55 -5.08
N TYR A 332 -27.24 -1.42 -4.93
CA TYR A 332 -26.18 -1.57 -5.92
C TYR A 332 -25.75 -3.02 -6.08
N GLY A 333 -24.96 -3.26 -7.12
CA GLY A 333 -24.19 -4.49 -7.27
C GLY A 333 -23.02 -4.35 -8.21
N GLN A 334 -22.02 -5.22 -8.05
CA GLN A 334 -20.87 -5.32 -8.95
C GLN A 334 -20.59 -6.78 -9.31
N LEU A 335 -20.01 -6.98 -10.48
CA LEU A 335 -19.42 -8.24 -10.94
C LEU A 335 -18.04 -7.93 -11.49
N ALA A 336 -17.04 -8.74 -11.17
CA ALA A 336 -15.69 -8.59 -11.67
C ALA A 336 -15.07 -9.96 -12.00
N VAL A 337 -14.13 -9.99 -12.95
CA VAL A 337 -13.43 -11.18 -13.43
C VAL A 337 -11.94 -10.85 -13.51
N MET A 338 -11.10 -11.79 -13.05
CA MET A 338 -9.64 -11.68 -13.12
C MET A 338 -9.14 -11.95 -14.54
N ILE A 339 -8.12 -11.23 -14.93
CA ILE A 339 -7.45 -11.28 -16.22
C ILE A 339 -5.97 -11.30 -15.90
N ASP A 340 -5.44 -12.51 -15.85
CA ASP A 340 -4.06 -12.77 -15.50
C ASP A 340 -3.31 -13.42 -16.67
N ASP A 341 -2.00 -13.24 -16.73
CA ASP A 341 -1.16 -13.96 -17.67
C ASP A 341 -0.82 -15.37 -17.19
N ASP A 342 -0.01 -16.09 -17.95
CA ASP A 342 0.39 -17.46 -17.62
C ASP A 342 1.90 -17.47 -17.47
N ASP A 343 2.34 -17.28 -16.24
CA ASP A 343 3.72 -17.07 -15.84
C ASP A 343 4.23 -18.20 -14.93
N ALA A 344 3.56 -19.36 -15.00
CA ALA A 344 3.96 -20.57 -14.27
C ALA A 344 5.38 -21.00 -14.66
N LEU A 345 6.30 -20.95 -13.69
CA LEU A 345 7.68 -21.41 -13.86
C LEU A 345 7.83 -22.84 -13.35
N ASP A 346 8.59 -23.67 -14.08
CA ASP A 346 9.08 -24.92 -13.51
C ASP A 346 10.09 -24.64 -12.39
N PRO A 347 10.32 -25.57 -11.45
CA PRO A 347 11.17 -25.31 -10.29
C PRO A 347 12.60 -24.89 -10.64
N ALA A 348 13.17 -25.39 -11.74
CA ALA A 348 14.53 -25.03 -12.13
C ALA A 348 14.57 -23.62 -12.73
N ALA A 349 13.55 -23.24 -13.52
CA ALA A 349 13.41 -21.90 -14.04
C ALA A 349 13.19 -20.88 -12.89
N ALA A 350 12.31 -21.19 -11.94
CA ALA A 350 12.04 -20.35 -10.77
C ALA A 350 13.32 -20.11 -9.95
N ASP A 351 14.06 -21.18 -9.65
CA ASP A 351 15.35 -21.11 -8.94
C ASP A 351 16.38 -20.24 -9.68
N SER A 352 16.54 -20.44 -10.99
CA SER A 352 17.49 -19.66 -11.83
C SER A 352 17.14 -18.17 -11.94
N GLN A 353 15.91 -17.80 -11.59
CA GLN A 353 15.36 -16.45 -11.69
C GLN A 353 15.19 -15.76 -10.32
N GLY A 354 15.45 -16.48 -9.23
CA GLY A 354 15.17 -15.99 -7.89
C GLY A 354 13.68 -15.78 -7.62
N VAL A 355 12.81 -16.61 -8.20
CA VAL A 355 11.35 -16.56 -8.00
C VAL A 355 10.92 -17.74 -7.14
N ALA A 356 9.98 -17.51 -6.22
CA ALA A 356 9.42 -18.58 -5.41
C ALA A 356 8.68 -19.61 -6.28
N PRO A 357 8.86 -20.92 -6.03
CA PRO A 357 8.20 -21.94 -6.82
C PRO A 357 6.69 -21.97 -6.58
N GLY A 358 5.94 -22.48 -7.55
CA GLY A 358 4.50 -22.70 -7.41
C GLY A 358 3.63 -21.55 -7.91
N ASN A 359 4.23 -20.58 -8.62
CA ASN A 359 3.47 -19.59 -9.36
C ASN A 359 2.60 -20.24 -10.45
N ARG A 360 1.40 -19.72 -10.63
CA ARG A 360 0.43 -20.15 -11.64
C ARG A 360 -0.50 -18.99 -11.95
N LYS A 361 -1.08 -19.06 -13.14
CA LYS A 361 -2.21 -18.23 -13.51
C LYS A 361 -3.33 -18.24 -12.46
N ALA A 362 -3.66 -17.07 -11.95
CA ALA A 362 -4.80 -16.78 -11.11
C ALA A 362 -6.07 -16.62 -11.95
N GLU A 363 -7.14 -17.31 -11.57
CA GLU A 363 -8.42 -17.25 -12.26
C GLU A 363 -9.57 -17.08 -11.26
N GLY A 364 -10.65 -16.42 -11.67
CA GLY A 364 -11.81 -16.30 -10.81
C GLY A 364 -12.71 -15.12 -11.16
N PHE A 365 -13.87 -15.10 -10.52
CA PHE A 365 -14.80 -13.98 -10.58
C PHE A 365 -15.44 -13.70 -9.22
N GLY A 366 -15.87 -12.46 -9.04
CA GLY A 366 -16.59 -12.04 -7.84
C GLY A 366 -17.87 -11.30 -8.16
N ILE A 367 -18.86 -11.49 -7.29
CA ILE A 367 -20.13 -10.77 -7.28
C ILE A 367 -20.31 -10.15 -5.92
N MET A 368 -20.70 -8.89 -5.91
CA MET A 368 -21.20 -8.15 -4.76
C MET A 368 -22.63 -7.73 -5.07
N ALA A 369 -23.62 -8.53 -4.70
CA ALA A 369 -25.02 -8.23 -4.90
C ALA A 369 -25.94 -9.18 -4.11
N PRO A 370 -27.06 -8.69 -3.53
CA PRO A 370 -27.43 -7.28 -3.45
C PRO A 370 -26.58 -6.51 -2.43
N GLY A 371 -26.25 -5.26 -2.75
CA GLY A 371 -25.68 -4.28 -1.83
C GLY A 371 -26.68 -3.17 -1.49
N LEU A 372 -26.67 -2.72 -0.25
CA LEU A 372 -27.42 -1.56 0.22
C LEU A 372 -26.45 -0.59 0.88
N TRP A 373 -26.53 0.69 0.51
CA TRP A 373 -25.76 1.78 1.12
C TRP A 373 -26.75 2.84 1.62
N ALA A 374 -26.72 3.08 2.93
CA ALA A 374 -27.55 4.08 3.58
C ALA A 374 -26.68 5.14 4.26
N THR A 375 -27.02 6.41 4.03
CA THR A 375 -26.48 7.55 4.78
C THR A 375 -27.66 8.24 5.47
N PHE A 376 -27.64 8.33 6.80
CA PHE A 376 -28.67 9.00 7.59
C PHE A 376 -28.10 9.55 8.91
N GLY A 377 -28.30 10.85 9.15
CA GLY A 377 -27.74 11.50 10.34
C GLY A 377 -26.21 11.28 10.44
N PRO A 378 -25.70 10.83 11.60
CA PRO A 378 -24.27 10.56 11.78
C PRO A 378 -23.85 9.18 11.26
N PHE A 379 -24.72 8.43 10.58
CA PHE A 379 -24.43 7.08 10.12
C PHE A 379 -24.23 7.06 8.61
N ASP A 380 -23.13 6.46 8.18
CA ASP A 380 -22.91 6.03 6.81
C ASP A 380 -22.55 4.54 6.85
N GLY A 381 -23.35 3.70 6.19
CA GLY A 381 -23.12 2.27 6.24
C GLY A 381 -23.56 1.53 5.00
N ARG A 382 -22.86 0.44 4.72
CA ARG A 382 -23.20 -0.50 3.66
C ARG A 382 -23.24 -1.93 4.16
N ILE A 383 -24.13 -2.72 3.58
CA ILE A 383 -24.21 -4.17 3.76
C ILE A 383 -24.41 -4.81 2.40
N GLU A 384 -23.73 -5.92 2.16
CA GLU A 384 -23.75 -6.58 0.86
C GLU A 384 -23.54 -8.09 0.99
N TYR A 385 -24.18 -8.83 0.10
CA TYR A 385 -23.86 -10.24 -0.13
C TYR A 385 -22.73 -10.35 -1.14
N ARG A 386 -21.75 -11.19 -0.83
CA ARG A 386 -20.59 -11.47 -1.67
C ARG A 386 -20.58 -12.94 -2.08
N TYR A 387 -20.22 -13.20 -3.33
CA TYR A 387 -19.93 -14.53 -3.87
C TYR A 387 -18.66 -14.46 -4.71
N PHE A 388 -17.64 -15.24 -4.37
CA PHE A 388 -16.36 -15.30 -5.09
C PHE A 388 -16.12 -16.73 -5.57
N GLN A 389 -15.49 -16.87 -6.73
CA GLN A 389 -15.09 -18.14 -7.30
C GLN A 389 -13.57 -18.16 -7.49
N ASP A 390 -12.99 -19.31 -7.19
CA ASP A 390 -11.59 -19.67 -7.42
C ASP A 390 -10.65 -18.76 -6.61
N ASP A 391 -9.86 -17.92 -7.26
CA ASP A 391 -8.84 -17.08 -6.63
C ASP A 391 -9.32 -15.65 -6.34
N PHE A 392 -10.58 -15.35 -6.65
CA PHE A 392 -11.09 -13.97 -6.59
C PHE A 392 -11.12 -13.40 -5.18
N GLU A 393 -10.53 -12.21 -5.03
CA GLU A 393 -10.55 -11.42 -3.81
C GLU A 393 -11.11 -10.02 -4.07
N ALA A 394 -12.08 -9.60 -3.26
CA ALA A 394 -12.59 -8.23 -3.34
C ALA A 394 -11.59 -7.23 -2.77
N GLY A 395 -11.43 -6.09 -3.45
CA GLY A 395 -10.45 -5.09 -3.06
C GLY A 395 -9.02 -5.58 -3.22
N TYR A 396 -8.73 -6.40 -4.24
CA TYR A 396 -7.36 -6.86 -4.51
C TYR A 396 -6.35 -5.70 -4.54
N PHE A 397 -6.75 -4.56 -5.11
CA PHE A 397 -6.01 -3.30 -5.08
C PHE A 397 -6.50 -2.40 -3.94
N ASP A 398 -6.24 -2.79 -2.69
CA ASP A 398 -6.62 -2.03 -1.48
C ASP A 398 -5.53 -1.05 -1.01
N ASN A 399 -5.66 -0.57 0.23
CA ASN A 399 -4.72 0.34 0.87
C ASN A 399 -3.35 -0.29 1.22
N LEU A 400 -3.22 -1.62 1.21
CA LEU A 400 -1.98 -2.36 1.43
C LEU A 400 -1.34 -2.82 0.12
N TYR A 401 -2.02 -2.64 -1.02
CA TYR A 401 -1.54 -3.09 -2.33
C TYR A 401 -0.07 -2.73 -2.59
N GLU A 402 0.32 -1.49 -2.33
CA GLU A 402 1.70 -1.03 -2.58
C GLU A 402 2.78 -1.76 -1.76
N LEU A 403 2.41 -2.43 -0.67
CA LEU A 403 3.31 -3.22 0.16
C LEU A 403 3.26 -4.72 -0.15
N ASP A 404 2.10 -5.23 -0.56
CA ASP A 404 1.92 -6.66 -0.83
C ASP A 404 1.99 -7.02 -2.32
N ARG A 405 2.06 -6.02 -3.22
CA ARG A 405 2.17 -6.13 -4.68
C ARG A 405 3.19 -7.18 -5.12
N ALA A 406 4.37 -7.16 -4.51
CA ALA A 406 5.39 -8.19 -4.60
C ALA A 406 6.18 -8.24 -3.28
N ARG A 407 6.53 -9.44 -2.84
CA ARG A 407 7.31 -9.68 -1.62
C ARG A 407 8.65 -10.31 -1.99
N ILE A 408 9.69 -9.99 -1.24
CA ILE A 408 10.97 -10.69 -1.31
C ILE A 408 11.26 -11.29 0.06
N ASP A 409 11.56 -12.59 0.09
CA ASP A 409 12.20 -13.21 1.23
C ASP A 409 13.69 -12.83 1.19
N VAL A 410 14.12 -11.93 2.07
CA VAL A 410 15.49 -11.41 2.12
C VAL A 410 16.52 -12.52 2.41
N ALA A 411 16.10 -13.65 2.98
CA ALA A 411 17.02 -14.73 3.32
C ALA A 411 17.32 -15.63 2.14
N SER A 412 16.26 -16.06 1.43
CA SER A 412 16.41 -16.88 0.24
C SER A 412 16.69 -16.03 -1.00
N GLY A 413 16.41 -14.73 -0.94
CA GLY A 413 16.46 -13.82 -2.08
C GLY A 413 15.28 -13.98 -3.05
N LEU A 414 14.28 -14.80 -2.72
CA LEU A 414 13.22 -15.18 -3.65
C LEU A 414 12.07 -14.17 -3.64
N ALA A 415 11.61 -13.77 -4.83
CA ALA A 415 10.43 -12.92 -4.98
C ALA A 415 9.14 -13.72 -5.15
N THR A 416 8.02 -13.16 -4.70
CA THR A 416 6.67 -13.70 -4.90
C THR A 416 5.71 -12.54 -5.17
N PRO A 417 5.07 -12.47 -6.34
CA PRO A 417 4.06 -11.47 -6.60
C PRO A 417 2.76 -11.80 -5.85
N LYS A 418 1.84 -10.84 -5.75
CA LYS A 418 0.62 -10.97 -4.94
C LYS A 418 -0.37 -12.00 -5.49
N ASP A 419 -0.49 -12.09 -6.80
CA ASP A 419 -1.37 -13.00 -7.54
C ASP A 419 -0.94 -14.47 -7.32
N ALA A 420 0.36 -14.74 -7.29
CA ALA A 420 0.93 -16.04 -6.93
C ALA A 420 0.55 -16.52 -5.51
N GLN A 421 0.20 -15.58 -4.61
CA GLN A 421 -0.27 -15.88 -3.26
C GLN A 421 -1.76 -16.27 -3.24
N LEU A 422 -2.48 -16.10 -4.36
CA LEU A 422 -3.86 -16.52 -4.51
C LEU A 422 -3.92 -18.01 -4.84
N GLN A 423 -4.00 -18.85 -3.80
CA GLN A 423 -3.90 -20.32 -3.94
C GLN A 423 -5.13 -21.07 -3.45
N ARG A 424 -6.29 -20.41 -3.42
CA ARG A 424 -7.46 -20.98 -2.76
C ARG A 424 -8.27 -21.90 -3.67
N GLY A 425 -8.48 -21.51 -4.93
CA GLY A 425 -9.19 -22.34 -5.91
C GLY A 425 -10.58 -22.83 -5.46
N GLU A 426 -11.34 -22.04 -4.69
CA GLU A 426 -12.66 -22.44 -4.17
C GLU A 426 -13.74 -21.36 -4.31
N SER A 427 -15.00 -21.75 -4.12
CA SER A 427 -16.10 -20.80 -4.09
C SER A 427 -16.43 -20.35 -2.66
N LEU A 428 -16.50 -19.03 -2.47
CA LEU A 428 -16.84 -18.38 -1.21
C LEU A 428 -18.15 -17.61 -1.31
N SER A 429 -18.91 -17.60 -0.22
CA SER A 429 -20.09 -16.74 -0.12
C SER A 429 -20.30 -16.22 1.28
N GLY A 430 -20.85 -15.02 1.39
CA GLY A 430 -21.15 -14.46 2.71
C GLY A 430 -21.50 -13.00 2.67
N VAL A 431 -21.19 -12.31 3.78
CA VAL A 431 -21.65 -10.95 4.02
C VAL A 431 -20.46 -10.06 4.31
N PHE A 432 -20.51 -8.85 3.75
CA PHE A 432 -19.67 -7.74 4.14
C PHE A 432 -20.54 -6.61 4.71
N GLY A 433 -20.03 -5.91 5.72
CA GLY A 433 -20.63 -4.70 6.24
C GLY A 433 -19.57 -3.66 6.59
N ARG A 434 -19.87 -2.40 6.31
CA ARG A 434 -19.10 -1.22 6.71
C ARG A 434 -20.02 -0.25 7.44
N LEU A 435 -19.55 0.32 8.54
CA LEU A 435 -20.27 1.34 9.29
C LEU A 435 -19.30 2.43 9.76
N THR A 436 -19.55 3.65 9.31
CA THR A 436 -18.91 4.87 9.79
C THR A 436 -19.91 5.68 10.59
N THR A 437 -19.52 6.13 11.78
CA THR A 437 -20.35 6.99 12.61
C THR A 437 -19.59 7.87 13.59
N ASP A 438 -20.22 8.95 14.03
CA ASP A 438 -19.77 9.70 15.20
C ASP A 438 -20.40 9.10 16.48
N VAL A 439 -19.56 8.42 17.25
CA VAL A 439 -19.94 7.82 18.53
C VAL A 439 -20.02 8.91 19.60
N LEU A 440 -21.26 9.30 19.91
CA LEU A 440 -21.61 10.25 20.97
C LEU A 440 -21.06 11.68 20.78
N GLY A 441 -20.64 12.08 19.58
CA GLY A 441 -20.00 13.37 19.35
C GLY A 441 -18.55 13.41 19.84
N LEU A 442 -17.94 12.24 20.08
CA LEU A 442 -16.64 12.11 20.73
C LEU A 442 -15.60 11.45 19.83
N VAL A 443 -15.99 10.39 19.12
CA VAL A 443 -15.09 9.59 18.29
C VAL A 443 -15.76 9.32 16.96
N GLU A 444 -15.12 9.77 15.88
CA GLU A 444 -15.42 9.33 14.53
C GLU A 444 -14.87 7.90 14.38
N ALA A 445 -15.74 6.90 14.28
CA ALA A 445 -15.39 5.49 14.19
C ALA A 445 -15.82 4.91 12.85
N SER A 446 -14.98 4.06 12.27
CA SER A 446 -15.29 3.27 11.08
C SER A 446 -14.93 1.81 11.35
N VAL A 447 -15.81 0.87 10.99
CA VAL A 447 -15.59 -0.56 11.11
C VAL A 447 -16.10 -1.28 9.87
N ASP A 448 -15.24 -2.13 9.31
CA ASP A 448 -15.54 -3.02 8.20
C ASP A 448 -15.36 -4.46 8.66
N TYR A 449 -16.33 -5.31 8.34
CA TYR A 449 -16.26 -6.74 8.64
C TYR A 449 -16.73 -7.56 7.45
N GLN A 450 -15.96 -8.60 7.14
CA GLN A 450 -16.32 -9.63 6.17
C GLN A 450 -16.36 -10.99 6.84
N HIS A 451 -17.35 -11.79 6.46
CA HIS A 451 -17.39 -13.21 6.77
C HIS A 451 -17.87 -13.98 5.54
N LEU A 452 -16.95 -14.71 4.91
CA LEU A 452 -17.23 -15.61 3.79
C LEU A 452 -16.97 -17.05 4.19
N VAL A 453 -17.80 -17.95 3.67
CA VAL A 453 -17.75 -19.39 3.92
C VAL A 453 -17.59 -20.11 2.59
N GLY A 454 -16.69 -21.09 2.56
CA GLY A 454 -16.44 -21.99 1.44
C GLY A 454 -16.46 -23.46 1.87
N SER A 455 -15.79 -24.30 1.09
CA SER A 455 -15.43 -25.66 1.45
C SER A 455 -14.27 -25.74 2.44
N GLU A 456 -13.37 -24.75 2.47
CA GLU A 456 -12.28 -24.62 3.44
C GLU A 456 -12.60 -23.63 4.58
N ASN A 457 -11.58 -23.24 5.34
CA ASN A 457 -11.70 -22.33 6.50
C ASN A 457 -12.31 -20.98 6.08
N PRO A 458 -13.24 -20.41 6.87
CA PRO A 458 -13.94 -19.18 6.47
C PRO A 458 -12.97 -18.01 6.28
N ARG A 459 -13.18 -17.20 5.24
CA ARG A 459 -12.42 -15.97 5.02
C ARG A 459 -13.05 -14.84 5.81
N ARG A 460 -12.30 -14.29 6.77
CA ARG A 460 -12.75 -13.17 7.59
C ARG A 460 -11.78 -12.01 7.48
N GLN A 461 -12.31 -10.80 7.54
CA GLN A 461 -11.49 -9.58 7.61
C GLN A 461 -12.13 -8.59 8.58
N LEU A 462 -11.30 -7.82 9.25
CA LEU A 462 -11.72 -6.76 10.17
C LEU A 462 -10.86 -5.53 9.95
N HIS A 463 -11.46 -4.43 9.52
CA HIS A 463 -10.82 -3.12 9.53
C HIS A 463 -11.56 -2.24 10.52
N ALA A 464 -10.82 -1.49 11.32
CA ALA A 464 -11.36 -0.59 12.32
C ALA A 464 -10.49 0.66 12.39
N ARG A 465 -11.13 1.82 12.49
CA ARG A 465 -10.47 3.11 12.69
C ARG A 465 -11.27 3.93 13.69
N GLY A 466 -10.57 4.66 14.54
CA GLY A 466 -11.14 5.66 15.43
C GLY A 466 -10.34 6.94 15.38
N ARG A 467 -11.02 8.08 15.34
CA ARG A 467 -10.41 9.41 15.42
C ARG A 467 -11.16 10.25 16.44
N VAL A 468 -10.43 10.97 17.28
CA VAL A 468 -11.03 11.92 18.23
C VAL A 468 -11.71 13.03 17.44
N SER A 469 -12.99 13.24 17.70
CA SER A 469 -13.81 14.27 17.05
C SER A 469 -13.30 15.68 17.36
N PRO A 470 -13.56 16.68 16.51
CA PRO A 470 -13.25 18.08 16.80
C PRO A 470 -13.79 18.56 18.14
N ALA A 471 -15.01 18.15 18.50
CA ALA A 471 -15.64 18.54 19.77
C ALA A 471 -14.88 18.01 21.00
N LEU A 472 -14.34 16.79 20.94
CA LEU A 472 -13.52 16.24 22.03
C LEU A 472 -12.10 16.81 22.03
N LEU A 473 -11.53 17.14 20.87
CA LEU A 473 -10.24 17.85 20.79
C LEU A 473 -10.31 19.22 21.48
N GLU A 474 -11.38 19.98 21.29
CA GLU A 474 -11.59 21.26 22.00
C GLU A 474 -11.67 21.10 23.53
N ALA A 475 -12.16 19.94 24.01
CA ALA A 475 -12.32 19.66 25.43
C ALA A 475 -11.04 19.15 26.11
N ILE A 476 -10.08 18.61 25.35
CA ILE A 476 -8.82 18.06 25.87
C ILE A 476 -7.69 19.07 25.58
N PRO A 477 -7.23 19.84 26.59
CA PRO A 477 -6.21 20.84 26.39
C PRO A 477 -4.97 20.25 25.73
N ARG A 478 -4.48 20.95 24.70
CA ARG A 478 -3.26 20.60 23.94
C ARG A 478 -3.34 19.33 23.11
N LEU A 479 -4.45 18.61 23.03
CA LEU A 479 -4.57 17.51 22.09
C LEU A 479 -4.98 18.07 20.72
N SER A 480 -4.08 18.04 19.74
CA SER A 480 -4.36 18.57 18.39
C SER A 480 -4.97 17.52 17.47
N HIS A 481 -4.59 16.25 17.66
CA HIS A 481 -5.14 15.11 16.93
C HIS A 481 -4.93 13.83 17.74
N ALA A 482 -5.82 12.85 17.58
CA ALA A 482 -5.57 11.48 17.98
C ALA A 482 -6.39 10.53 17.10
N SER A 483 -5.72 9.51 16.57
CA SER A 483 -6.35 8.43 15.82
C SER A 483 -5.65 7.10 16.06
N ALA A 484 -6.38 6.02 15.84
CA ALA A 484 -5.85 4.67 15.81
C ALA A 484 -6.58 3.85 14.75
N TYR A 485 -5.89 2.87 14.19
CA TYR A 485 -6.45 1.97 13.21
C TYR A 485 -5.91 0.55 13.42
N TYR A 486 -6.72 -0.41 13.00
CA TYR A 486 -6.41 -1.83 13.01
C TYR A 486 -7.02 -2.45 11.76
N GLN A 487 -6.22 -3.19 11.01
CA GLN A 487 -6.62 -3.89 9.81
C GLN A 487 -6.05 -5.29 9.92
N LYS A 488 -6.92 -6.27 9.71
CA LYS A 488 -6.52 -7.66 9.58
C LYS A 488 -7.32 -8.34 8.48
N ASN A 489 -6.60 -8.81 7.47
CA ASN A 489 -7.13 -9.65 6.42
C ASN A 489 -6.93 -11.14 6.79
N HIS A 490 -7.59 -12.05 6.08
CA HIS A 490 -7.36 -13.51 6.19
C HIS A 490 -7.45 -14.10 7.61
N ILE A 491 -8.38 -13.62 8.44
CA ILE A 491 -8.55 -14.08 9.83
C ILE A 491 -9.08 -15.52 9.86
N GLY A 492 -8.32 -16.44 10.45
CA GLY A 492 -8.61 -17.87 10.52
C GLY A 492 -7.85 -18.73 9.51
N SER A 493 -6.93 -18.14 8.75
CA SER A 493 -6.12 -18.81 7.74
C SER A 493 -4.64 -18.44 7.88
N ARG A 494 -4.12 -18.48 9.12
CA ARG A 494 -2.69 -18.28 9.41
C ARG A 494 -1.81 -19.22 8.60
N LEU A 495 -0.66 -18.73 8.14
CA LEU A 495 0.41 -19.56 7.59
C LEU A 495 1.32 -20.07 8.71
N ASP A 496 1.64 -21.37 8.72
CA ASP A 496 2.64 -21.98 9.60
C ASP A 496 4.07 -21.55 9.21
N GLU A 497 5.10 -21.98 9.95
CA GLU A 497 6.50 -21.55 9.74
C GLU A 497 7.03 -21.89 8.33
N ASP A 498 6.49 -22.93 7.69
CA ASP A 498 6.84 -23.39 6.35
C ASP A 498 6.01 -22.73 5.24
N GLY A 499 5.19 -21.72 5.57
CA GLY A 499 4.33 -21.03 4.60
C GLY A 499 3.07 -21.80 4.20
N THR A 500 2.80 -22.97 4.80
CA THR A 500 1.57 -23.72 4.55
C THR A 500 0.40 -23.21 5.41
N LEU A 501 -0.84 -23.43 4.97
CA LEU A 501 -2.02 -23.09 5.79
C LEU A 501 -2.02 -23.88 7.11
N GLY A 502 -1.93 -23.16 8.22
CA GLY A 502 -1.80 -23.67 9.57
C GLY A 502 -3.08 -23.60 10.42
N SER A 503 -2.90 -23.50 11.74
CA SER A 503 -4.01 -23.40 12.72
C SER A 503 -4.76 -22.06 12.62
N GLU A 504 -6.06 -22.04 12.94
CA GLU A 504 -6.86 -20.80 12.96
C GLU A 504 -6.26 -19.73 13.88
N ASP A 505 -5.95 -18.55 13.32
CA ASP A 505 -5.58 -17.35 14.06
C ASP A 505 -6.81 -16.57 14.53
N GLY A 506 -6.65 -15.90 15.67
CA GLY A 506 -7.67 -15.03 16.25
C GLY A 506 -7.69 -13.62 15.65
N PHE A 507 -8.73 -12.85 15.96
CA PHE A 507 -8.90 -11.45 15.52
C PHE A 507 -7.77 -10.49 15.90
N PHE A 508 -6.97 -10.81 16.92
CA PHE A 508 -5.92 -9.94 17.46
C PHE A 508 -4.55 -10.61 17.51
N GLU A 509 -4.44 -11.81 16.93
CA GLU A 509 -3.15 -12.46 16.73
C GLU A 509 -2.44 -11.80 15.56
N SER A 510 -1.13 -11.58 15.66
CA SER A 510 -0.37 -10.96 14.57
C SER A 510 -0.06 -11.99 13.49
N THR A 511 -0.28 -11.59 12.25
CA THR A 511 0.05 -12.31 11.00
C THR A 511 0.57 -11.29 9.99
N GLU A 512 1.10 -11.74 8.86
CA GLU A 512 1.53 -10.89 7.74
C GLU A 512 0.41 -10.01 7.19
N ASP A 513 -0.84 -10.43 7.38
CA ASP A 513 -2.05 -9.69 7.02
C ASP A 513 -2.50 -8.67 8.08
N THR A 514 -1.70 -8.48 9.14
CA THR A 514 -2.01 -7.56 10.23
C THR A 514 -1.31 -6.22 10.04
N PHE A 515 -2.08 -5.14 10.04
CA PHE A 515 -1.59 -3.77 9.96
C PHE A 515 -2.30 -2.91 11.00
N TYR A 516 -1.55 -2.24 11.89
CA TYR A 516 -2.17 -1.35 12.87
C TYR A 516 -1.26 -0.21 13.25
N GLY A 517 -1.84 0.85 13.80
CA GLY A 517 -1.08 2.01 14.19
C GLY A 517 -1.92 3.06 14.88
N TYR A 518 -1.24 4.12 15.29
CA TYR A 518 -1.85 5.28 15.92
C TYR A 518 -1.08 6.54 15.60
N GLU A 519 -1.78 7.66 15.62
CA GLU A 519 -1.20 8.99 15.54
C GLU A 519 -1.74 9.86 16.67
N VAL A 520 -0.85 10.58 17.37
CA VAL A 520 -1.21 11.51 18.44
C VAL A 520 -0.44 12.82 18.27
N GLY A 521 -1.16 13.94 18.30
CA GLY A 521 -0.60 15.28 18.22
C GLY A 521 -0.81 16.05 19.52
N ALA A 522 0.26 16.64 20.05
CA ALA A 522 0.24 17.48 21.25
C ALA A 522 0.69 18.91 20.93
N GLU A 523 -0.22 19.88 21.05
CA GLU A 523 0.04 21.31 20.88
C GLU A 523 0.92 21.85 22.03
N MET A 524 2.09 22.36 21.66
CA MET A 524 3.06 22.95 22.59
C MET A 524 2.81 24.44 22.76
N ALA A 525 2.49 25.11 21.66
CA ALA A 525 2.12 26.51 21.54
C ALA A 525 1.24 26.70 20.29
N SER A 526 0.61 27.86 20.15
CA SER A 526 -0.18 28.20 18.96
C SER A 526 0.63 27.96 17.68
N GLY A 527 0.15 27.07 16.81
CA GLY A 527 0.82 26.73 15.56
C GLY A 527 2.04 25.80 15.70
N VAL A 528 2.28 25.22 16.87
CA VAL A 528 3.39 24.27 17.11
C VAL A 528 2.86 23.03 17.84
N ALA A 529 2.98 21.86 17.23
CA ALA A 529 2.59 20.58 17.82
C ALA A 529 3.69 19.53 17.68
N VAL A 530 3.80 18.62 18.63
CA VAL A 530 4.58 17.39 18.47
C VAL A 530 3.62 16.30 18.00
N VAL A 531 3.88 15.71 16.84
CA VAL A 531 3.11 14.60 16.29
C VAL A 531 3.93 13.32 16.42
N TRP A 532 3.29 12.30 17.00
CA TRP A 532 3.82 10.95 17.10
C TRP A 532 2.92 10.01 16.29
N ASP A 533 3.45 9.46 15.22
CA ASP A 533 2.84 8.41 14.40
C ASP A 533 3.64 7.12 14.55
N THR A 534 2.95 6.01 14.73
CA THR A 534 3.55 4.68 14.73
C THR A 534 2.67 3.70 14.00
N ARG A 535 3.29 2.96 13.07
CA ARG A 535 2.67 1.94 12.23
C ARG A 535 3.41 0.63 12.44
N PHE A 536 2.67 -0.45 12.57
CA PHE A 536 3.18 -1.79 12.75
C PHE A 536 2.72 -2.67 11.60
N LEU A 537 3.69 -3.32 10.99
CA LEU A 537 3.52 -4.29 9.93
C LEU A 537 4.22 -5.58 10.36
N PHE A 538 3.88 -6.68 9.73
CA PHE A 538 4.48 -7.97 10.02
C PHE A 538 4.93 -8.61 8.72
N GLU A 539 6.16 -9.07 8.73
CA GLU A 539 6.82 -9.73 7.60
C GLU A 539 7.39 -11.05 8.15
N ARG A 540 7.54 -12.06 7.30
CA ARG A 540 8.20 -13.30 7.69
C ARG A 540 9.70 -13.15 7.47
N GLY A 541 10.49 -13.46 8.50
CA GLY A 541 11.94 -13.50 8.38
C GLY A 541 12.43 -14.82 7.80
N ALA A 542 13.73 -14.85 7.49
CA ALA A 542 14.52 -16.01 7.07
C ALA A 542 14.21 -17.34 7.77
N ASP A 543 13.95 -17.24 9.07
CA ASP A 543 13.75 -18.36 9.98
C ASP A 543 12.29 -18.83 10.01
N GLY A 544 11.46 -18.33 9.09
CA GLY A 544 10.03 -18.59 9.03
C GLY A 544 9.24 -17.86 10.12
N ARG A 545 9.89 -17.03 10.96
CA ARG A 545 9.23 -16.37 12.09
C ARG A 545 8.69 -15.00 11.71
N LEU A 546 7.57 -14.65 12.33
CA LEU A 546 6.97 -13.33 12.13
C LEU A 546 7.82 -12.23 12.79
N LYS A 547 8.41 -11.35 11.97
CA LYS A 547 9.13 -10.15 12.37
C LYS A 547 8.17 -8.96 12.31
N ARG A 548 8.07 -8.24 13.43
CA ARG A 548 7.30 -6.99 13.48
C ARG A 548 8.16 -5.83 13.00
N ARG A 549 7.80 -5.24 11.87
CA ARG A 549 8.38 -4.00 11.36
C ARG A 549 7.65 -2.81 11.95
N ARG A 550 8.39 -1.81 12.43
CA ARG A 550 7.84 -0.60 13.07
C ARG A 550 8.30 0.64 12.32
N ILE A 551 7.36 1.32 11.68
CA ILE A 551 7.57 2.64 11.08
C ILE A 551 7.11 3.68 12.09
N MET A 552 8.01 4.57 12.51
CA MET A 552 7.72 5.57 13.53
C MET A 552 8.21 6.94 13.07
N ALA A 553 7.38 7.96 13.31
CA ALA A 553 7.75 9.36 13.14
C ALA A 553 7.40 10.13 14.41
N ILE A 554 8.35 10.90 14.92
CA ILE A 554 8.13 11.86 16.01
C ILE A 554 8.65 13.20 15.50
N GLU A 555 7.74 14.08 15.14
CA GLU A 555 8.05 15.34 14.48
C GLU A 555 7.43 16.51 15.23
N THR A 556 8.20 17.57 15.45
CA THR A 556 7.65 18.88 15.78
C THR A 556 7.18 19.53 14.49
N VAL A 557 5.87 19.75 14.39
CA VAL A 557 5.21 20.38 13.26
C VAL A 557 4.87 21.82 13.61
N PHE A 558 5.23 22.72 12.71
CA PHE A 558 4.92 24.13 12.76
C PHE A 558 3.93 24.45 11.65
N ASN A 559 2.80 25.07 12.00
CA ASN A 559 1.75 25.49 11.09
C ASN A 559 1.59 27.02 11.24
N PHE A 560 1.80 27.75 10.15
CA PHE A 560 1.70 29.21 10.11
C PHE A 560 0.97 29.75 8.89
#